data_AF-A0A8J8WNH3-F1
#
_entry.id   AF-A0A8J8WNH3-F1
#
_cell.length_a   1.000
_cell.length_b   1.000
_cell.length_c   1.000
_cell.angle_alpha   90.00
_cell.angle_beta   90.00
_cell.angle_gamma   90.00
#
_symmetry.space_group_name_H-M   'P 1'
#
loop_
_entity.id
_entity.type
_entity.pdbx_description
1 polymer ?
#
loop_
_entity_poly.entity_id
_entity_poly.type
_entity_poly.pdbx_seq_one_letter_code
_entity_poly.pdbx_strand_id
1 'polypeptide(L)'
;MAMYALGLSVLQEEISCEKTQVKQVAYADDLTGAGKISDLKRWWALVKEKGPTIGYTPNATKSVLIVKPEHYENGVRLFSDSGVIVTKDGQQHLGAVIGTEEFKAKYVGEKVSEWVKEVGVLSDTAKTEPHAAYSAFTHGLQHRWSFVKRTIPGISLLLRPLEESIRKTFLPALLKSNITIGDNVRELLTLPPRLGGMGIMSPEKLAEEENLNSINLTSSLTEKIIAQDANGETDQNAILELKKTISRDRQSAQVESLKRLKSALLDDTVRKIHTAQETGTSNWLTCLPIRAKGFSLNKQEFVDAVALRHDEVRDVTASMLREVCRDVSTEPTLLLLDGEQLQYRTANIANEARVDVSARGFWTRGQRAFMDIRIFDPMAACHRGISLEAAHQRNEQEKIRAYGDRIQHIDQGSFTPLVFTTSGGMGPKAKCFYSRLADVMAEKKHQPRSHVVAWMRCRLSFSLLRSALLCLRGTRYSAPTTIDIAGLDNQATVVESGILV
;
A
#
# COMPACT_ATOMS: atom_id res chain seq x y z
N MET A 1 -13.05 -19.80 -21.62
CA MET A 1 -12.72 -18.58 -22.38
C MET A 1 -12.44 -18.87 -23.85
N ALA A 2 -11.29 -19.44 -24.24
CA ALA A 2 -10.93 -19.61 -25.67
C ALA A 2 -12.01 -20.28 -26.55
N MET A 3 -12.63 -21.38 -26.08
CA MET A 3 -13.71 -22.04 -26.82
C MET A 3 -14.96 -21.17 -27.04
N TYR A 4 -15.30 -20.29 -26.10
CA TYR A 4 -16.40 -19.33 -26.27
C TYR A 4 -16.06 -18.27 -27.31
N ALA A 5 -14.82 -17.77 -27.30
CA ALA A 5 -14.36 -16.81 -28.29
C ALA A 5 -14.41 -17.40 -29.71
N LEU A 6 -13.92 -18.63 -29.90
CA LEU A 6 -13.96 -19.34 -31.19
C LEU A 6 -15.39 -19.65 -31.66
N GLY A 7 -16.28 -20.08 -30.76
CA GLY A 7 -17.67 -20.35 -31.12
C GLY A 7 -18.43 -19.07 -31.51
N LEU A 8 -18.32 -18.03 -30.67
CA LEU A 8 -19.07 -16.79 -30.90
C LEU A 8 -18.47 -15.93 -32.02
N SER A 9 -17.18 -16.01 -32.34
CA SER A 9 -16.63 -15.36 -33.52
C SER A 9 -17.22 -15.95 -34.80
N VAL A 10 -17.35 -17.29 -34.89
CA VAL A 10 -18.01 -17.96 -36.02
C VAL A 10 -19.48 -17.56 -36.12
N LEU A 11 -20.23 -17.51 -35.00
CA LEU A 11 -21.62 -17.02 -35.01
C LEU A 11 -21.71 -15.56 -35.48
N GLN A 12 -20.79 -14.70 -35.05
CA GLN A 12 -20.75 -13.31 -35.45
C GLN A 12 -20.44 -13.17 -36.94
N GLU A 13 -19.52 -13.97 -37.50
CA GLU A 13 -19.26 -14.03 -38.95
C GLU A 13 -20.50 -14.50 -39.73
N GLU A 14 -21.11 -15.63 -39.34
CA GLU A 14 -22.31 -16.18 -40.01
C GLU A 14 -23.52 -15.24 -39.98
N ILE A 15 -23.64 -14.41 -38.95
CA ILE A 15 -24.67 -13.35 -38.86
C ILE A 15 -24.27 -12.14 -39.69
N SER A 16 -22.98 -11.78 -39.74
CA SER A 16 -22.48 -10.66 -40.55
C SER A 16 -22.67 -10.90 -42.05
N CYS A 17 -22.57 -12.16 -42.50
CA CYS A 17 -22.89 -12.57 -43.87
C CYS A 17 -24.33 -12.24 -44.30
N GLU A 18 -25.28 -12.19 -43.36
CA GLU A 18 -26.70 -11.84 -43.62
C GLU A 18 -26.94 -10.34 -43.86
N LYS A 19 -25.89 -9.52 -43.76
CA LYS A 19 -25.87 -8.06 -43.98
C LYS A 19 -26.89 -7.29 -43.13
N THR A 20 -27.08 -7.70 -41.88
CA THR A 20 -27.83 -6.90 -40.89
C THR A 20 -27.09 -5.60 -40.58
N GLN A 21 -27.79 -4.46 -40.44
CA GLN A 21 -27.19 -3.19 -39.99
C GLN A 21 -26.87 -3.16 -38.48
N VAL A 22 -26.98 -4.30 -37.78
CA VAL A 22 -26.69 -4.45 -36.36
C VAL A 22 -25.18 -4.56 -36.15
N LYS A 23 -24.63 -3.72 -35.27
CA LYS A 23 -23.27 -3.88 -34.74
C LYS A 23 -23.32 -4.81 -33.55
N GLN A 24 -22.42 -5.78 -33.48
CA GLN A 24 -22.39 -6.79 -32.43
C GLN A 24 -21.05 -6.80 -31.69
N VAL A 25 -21.10 -7.24 -30.44
CA VAL A 25 -19.95 -7.42 -29.55
C VAL A 25 -20.22 -8.59 -28.63
N ALA A 26 -19.19 -9.37 -28.30
CA ALA A 26 -19.29 -10.48 -27.35
C ALA A 26 -18.21 -10.34 -26.27
N TYR A 27 -18.56 -10.68 -25.02
CA TYR A 27 -17.61 -10.81 -23.93
C TYR A 27 -17.84 -12.14 -23.21
N ALA A 28 -16.93 -13.10 -23.40
CA ALA A 28 -17.20 -14.50 -23.08
C ALA A 28 -18.52 -14.96 -23.72
N ASP A 29 -19.52 -15.36 -22.94
CA ASP A 29 -20.85 -15.79 -23.38
C ASP A 29 -21.89 -14.65 -23.54
N ASP A 30 -21.60 -13.45 -23.04
CA ASP A 30 -22.46 -12.25 -23.16
C ASP A 30 -22.37 -11.66 -24.58
N LEU A 31 -23.26 -12.10 -25.47
CA LEU A 31 -23.45 -11.54 -26.82
C LEU A 31 -24.43 -10.34 -26.78
N THR A 32 -24.03 -9.22 -27.38
CA THR A 32 -24.82 -7.97 -27.43
C THR A 32 -24.88 -7.43 -28.86
N GLY A 33 -26.04 -6.91 -29.27
CA GLY A 33 -26.27 -6.26 -30.56
C GLY A 33 -26.87 -4.86 -30.40
N ALA A 34 -26.46 -3.92 -31.25
CA ALA A 34 -26.93 -2.54 -31.29
C ALA A 34 -27.31 -2.12 -32.72
N GLY A 35 -28.52 -1.59 -32.91
CA GLY A 35 -29.06 -1.23 -34.23
C GLY A 35 -30.49 -0.70 -34.14
N LYS A 36 -31.19 -0.64 -35.29
CA LYS A 36 -32.64 -0.33 -35.32
C LYS A 36 -33.43 -1.52 -34.78
N ILE A 37 -34.60 -1.27 -34.19
CA ILE A 37 -35.44 -2.32 -33.56
C ILE A 37 -35.84 -3.43 -34.56
N SER A 38 -36.15 -3.07 -35.81
CA SER A 38 -36.41 -4.02 -36.90
C SER A 38 -35.23 -4.95 -37.17
N ASP A 39 -34.03 -4.39 -37.20
CA ASP A 39 -32.81 -5.09 -37.58
C ASP A 39 -32.34 -5.96 -36.40
N LEU A 40 -32.50 -5.48 -35.16
CA LEU A 40 -32.30 -6.24 -33.93
C LEU A 40 -33.26 -7.43 -33.82
N LYS A 41 -34.51 -7.29 -34.27
CA LYS A 41 -35.49 -8.39 -34.30
C LYS A 41 -35.06 -9.48 -35.29
N ARG A 42 -34.57 -9.10 -36.49
CA ARG A 42 -33.99 -10.06 -37.45
C ARG A 42 -32.70 -10.70 -36.91
N TRP A 43 -31.81 -9.91 -36.31
CA TRP A 43 -30.59 -10.40 -35.67
C TRP A 43 -30.89 -11.41 -34.56
N TRP A 44 -31.85 -11.13 -33.68
CA TRP A 44 -32.28 -12.07 -32.64
C TRP A 44 -32.82 -13.40 -33.19
N ALA A 45 -33.58 -13.35 -34.29
CA ALA A 45 -34.03 -14.57 -34.97
C ALA A 45 -32.84 -15.39 -35.50
N LEU A 46 -31.86 -14.74 -36.14
CA LEU A 46 -30.63 -15.39 -36.62
C LEU A 46 -29.78 -15.98 -35.48
N VAL A 47 -29.64 -15.29 -34.34
CA VAL A 47 -28.96 -15.82 -33.14
C VAL A 47 -29.67 -17.06 -32.60
N LYS A 48 -31.01 -17.09 -32.64
CA LYS A 48 -31.82 -18.24 -32.19
C LYS A 48 -31.77 -19.43 -33.16
N GLU A 49 -31.64 -19.16 -34.46
CA GLU A 49 -31.57 -20.17 -35.53
C GLU A 49 -30.16 -20.76 -35.67
N LYS A 50 -29.13 -19.91 -35.80
CA LYS A 50 -27.74 -20.32 -36.03
C LYS A 50 -26.98 -20.63 -34.73
N GLY A 51 -27.35 -20.04 -33.60
CA GLY A 51 -26.69 -20.32 -32.31
C GLY A 51 -26.62 -21.82 -31.94
N PRO A 52 -27.72 -22.59 -32.03
CA PRO A 52 -27.72 -23.99 -31.66
C PRO A 52 -26.78 -24.89 -32.46
N THR A 53 -26.43 -24.55 -33.71
CA THR A 53 -25.53 -25.38 -34.55
C THR A 53 -24.10 -25.43 -33.99
N ILE A 54 -23.68 -24.37 -33.29
CA ILE A 54 -22.40 -24.27 -32.58
C ILE A 54 -22.52 -24.51 -31.06
N GLY A 55 -23.69 -24.96 -30.58
CA GLY A 55 -23.97 -25.20 -29.17
C GLY A 55 -24.32 -23.97 -28.32
N TYR A 56 -24.56 -22.80 -28.94
CA TYR A 56 -24.97 -21.57 -28.23
C TYR A 56 -26.50 -21.43 -28.23
N THR A 57 -27.15 -21.67 -27.08
CA THR A 57 -28.61 -21.51 -26.95
C THR A 57 -28.97 -20.22 -26.21
N PRO A 58 -29.46 -19.17 -26.89
CA PRO A 58 -29.78 -17.89 -26.25
C PRO A 58 -31.01 -18.01 -25.33
N ASN A 59 -30.88 -17.55 -24.07
CA ASN A 59 -31.97 -17.59 -23.10
C ASN A 59 -32.80 -16.29 -23.14
N ALA A 60 -33.91 -16.31 -23.88
CA ALA A 60 -34.84 -15.19 -24.03
C ALA A 60 -35.23 -14.51 -22.70
N THR A 61 -35.49 -15.30 -21.64
CA THR A 61 -35.92 -14.77 -20.33
C THR A 61 -34.85 -13.98 -19.58
N LYS A 62 -33.57 -14.14 -19.97
CA LYS A 62 -32.44 -13.35 -19.47
C LYS A 62 -32.01 -12.25 -20.45
N SER A 63 -32.43 -12.33 -21.71
CA SER A 63 -32.15 -11.32 -22.72
C SER A 63 -32.99 -10.07 -22.49
N VAL A 64 -32.34 -8.91 -22.55
CA VAL A 64 -32.97 -7.61 -22.30
C VAL A 64 -32.75 -6.70 -23.50
N LEU A 65 -33.84 -6.19 -24.07
CA LEU A 65 -33.84 -5.16 -25.10
C LEU A 65 -33.97 -3.79 -24.44
N ILE A 66 -32.91 -2.98 -24.49
CA ILE A 66 -32.92 -1.58 -24.06
C ILE A 66 -33.37 -0.72 -25.24
N VAL A 67 -34.43 0.07 -25.06
CA VAL A 67 -34.97 0.97 -26.09
C VAL A 67 -35.06 2.40 -25.58
N LYS A 68 -34.91 3.38 -26.48
CA LYS A 68 -35.20 4.78 -26.16
C LYS A 68 -36.68 4.92 -25.77
N PRO A 69 -37.06 5.82 -24.83
CA PRO A 69 -38.43 6.00 -24.39
C PRO A 69 -39.44 6.20 -25.54
N GLU A 70 -39.06 6.98 -26.55
CA GLU A 70 -39.83 7.27 -27.79
C GLU A 70 -40.17 6.04 -28.63
N HIS A 71 -39.48 4.91 -28.42
CA HIS A 71 -39.65 3.69 -29.20
C HIS A 71 -40.06 2.49 -28.35
N TYR A 72 -40.44 2.72 -27.09
CA TYR A 72 -40.80 1.66 -26.15
C TYR A 72 -41.97 0.81 -26.64
N GLU A 73 -43.06 1.43 -27.08
CA GLU A 73 -44.24 0.74 -27.61
C GLU A 73 -43.92 -0.11 -28.85
N ASN A 74 -43.07 0.42 -29.75
CA ASN A 74 -42.63 -0.30 -30.95
C ASN A 74 -41.75 -1.51 -30.59
N GLY A 75 -40.85 -1.35 -29.61
CA GLY A 75 -40.04 -2.44 -29.05
C GLY A 75 -40.89 -3.56 -28.45
N VAL A 76 -41.84 -3.21 -27.57
CA VAL A 76 -42.79 -4.15 -26.96
C VAL A 76 -43.61 -4.87 -28.03
N ARG A 77 -44.14 -4.15 -29.03
CA ARG A 77 -44.91 -4.74 -30.13
C ARG A 77 -44.08 -5.77 -30.92
N LEU A 78 -42.88 -5.41 -31.34
CA LEU A 78 -42.01 -6.25 -32.20
C LEU A 78 -41.37 -7.45 -31.48
N PHE A 79 -41.22 -7.40 -30.15
CA PHE A 79 -40.60 -8.47 -29.35
C PHE A 79 -41.58 -9.23 -28.44
N SER A 80 -42.88 -8.92 -28.51
CA SER A 80 -43.96 -9.57 -27.73
C SER A 80 -44.00 -11.10 -27.84
N ASP A 81 -43.69 -11.63 -29.02
CA ASP A 81 -43.58 -13.04 -29.38
C ASP A 81 -42.26 -13.71 -28.94
N SER A 82 -41.28 -12.93 -28.47
CA SER A 82 -39.88 -13.34 -28.38
C SER A 82 -39.46 -13.83 -27.00
N GLY A 83 -40.25 -13.52 -25.96
CA GLY A 83 -39.91 -13.79 -24.56
C GLY A 83 -38.78 -12.92 -23.99
N VAL A 84 -38.37 -11.87 -24.72
CA VAL A 84 -37.29 -10.92 -24.36
C VAL A 84 -37.87 -9.79 -23.51
N ILE A 85 -37.16 -9.40 -22.45
CA ILE A 85 -37.60 -8.31 -21.56
C ILE A 85 -37.29 -6.96 -22.23
N VAL A 86 -38.30 -6.10 -22.41
CA VAL A 86 -38.11 -4.76 -23.00
C VAL A 86 -38.11 -3.70 -21.90
N THR A 87 -37.03 -2.90 -21.82
CA THR A 87 -36.85 -1.82 -20.83
C THR A 87 -36.53 -0.49 -21.52
N LYS A 88 -37.06 0.61 -20.97
CA LYS A 88 -36.73 1.98 -21.35
C LYS A 88 -35.85 2.71 -20.34
N ASP A 89 -35.81 2.23 -19.10
CA ASP A 89 -35.17 2.92 -17.98
C ASP A 89 -33.68 2.60 -17.92
N GLY A 90 -33.29 1.37 -18.27
CA GLY A 90 -31.91 0.90 -18.32
C GLY A 90 -31.74 -0.58 -17.97
N GLN A 91 -30.50 -1.05 -18.07
CA GLN A 91 -30.08 -2.39 -17.68
C GLN A 91 -28.59 -2.38 -17.27
N GLN A 92 -28.21 -3.29 -16.37
CA GLN A 92 -26.80 -3.56 -16.04
C GLN A 92 -26.14 -4.36 -17.18
N HIS A 93 -24.97 -3.92 -17.66
CA HIS A 93 -24.21 -4.60 -18.70
C HIS A 93 -22.73 -4.67 -18.30
N LEU A 94 -22.18 -5.89 -18.22
CA LEU A 94 -20.79 -6.17 -17.81
C LEU A 94 -20.35 -5.48 -16.51
N GLY A 95 -21.27 -5.31 -15.55
CA GLY A 95 -21.03 -4.64 -14.27
C GLY A 95 -21.15 -3.10 -14.29
N ALA A 96 -21.26 -2.50 -15.48
CA ALA A 96 -21.61 -1.10 -15.71
C ALA A 96 -23.13 -0.97 -15.95
N VAL A 97 -23.59 0.25 -16.27
CA VAL A 97 -25.01 0.56 -16.52
C VAL A 97 -25.17 1.27 -17.85
N ILE A 98 -26.18 0.85 -18.62
CA ILE A 98 -26.65 1.52 -19.82
C ILE A 98 -28.12 1.89 -19.58
N GLY A 99 -28.47 3.18 -19.67
CA GLY A 99 -29.84 3.63 -19.39
C GLY A 99 -29.95 5.12 -19.10
N THR A 100 -31.07 5.48 -18.47
CA THR A 100 -31.39 6.82 -17.97
C THR A 100 -30.48 7.26 -16.82
N GLU A 101 -30.39 8.57 -16.59
CA GLU A 101 -29.61 9.13 -15.48
C GLU A 101 -30.19 8.72 -14.11
N GLU A 102 -31.50 8.56 -14.02
CA GLU A 102 -32.23 8.08 -12.83
C GLU A 102 -31.87 6.63 -12.50
N PHE A 103 -31.87 5.74 -13.51
CA PHE A 103 -31.47 4.34 -13.33
C PHE A 103 -29.98 4.20 -12.97
N LYS A 104 -29.12 5.01 -13.60
CA LYS A 104 -27.69 5.13 -13.26
C LYS A 104 -27.49 5.59 -11.80
N ALA A 105 -28.21 6.63 -11.38
CA ALA A 105 -28.17 7.15 -10.02
C ALA A 105 -28.63 6.10 -8.99
N LYS A 106 -29.70 5.36 -9.28
CA LYS A 106 -30.19 4.27 -8.43
C LYS A 106 -29.14 3.17 -8.25
N TYR A 107 -28.62 2.61 -9.34
CA TYR A 107 -27.64 1.52 -9.29
C TYR A 107 -26.35 1.92 -8.56
N VAL A 108 -25.81 3.11 -8.85
CA VAL A 108 -24.61 3.61 -8.16
C VAL A 108 -24.92 3.91 -6.69
N GLY A 109 -26.11 4.42 -6.37
CA GLY A 109 -26.56 4.64 -4.99
C GLY A 109 -26.66 3.35 -4.17
N GLU A 110 -27.18 2.27 -4.76
CA GLU A 110 -27.22 0.94 -4.12
C GLU A 110 -25.80 0.41 -3.85
N LYS A 111 -24.88 0.53 -4.82
CA LYS A 111 -23.46 0.16 -4.64
C LYS A 111 -22.74 1.02 -3.61
N VAL A 112 -23.01 2.32 -3.57
CA VAL A 112 -22.46 3.23 -2.57
C VAL A 112 -23.00 2.91 -1.18
N SER A 113 -24.27 2.53 -1.04
CA SER A 113 -24.85 2.06 0.23
C SER A 113 -24.18 0.77 0.73
N GLU A 114 -23.90 -0.19 -0.17
CA GLU A 114 -23.11 -1.40 0.11
C GLU A 114 -21.72 -1.03 0.65
N TRP A 115 -20.96 -0.20 -0.09
CA TRP A 115 -19.60 0.18 0.31
C TRP A 115 -19.55 1.05 1.58
N VAL A 116 -20.54 1.90 1.83
CA VAL A 116 -20.63 2.70 3.07
C VAL A 116 -20.79 1.78 4.29
N LYS A 117 -21.58 0.71 4.19
CA LYS A 117 -21.70 -0.31 5.25
C LYS A 117 -20.39 -1.05 5.48
N GLU A 118 -19.69 -1.43 4.41
CA GLU A 118 -18.38 -2.09 4.49
C GLU A 118 -17.30 -1.21 5.11
N VAL A 119 -17.26 0.08 4.76
CA VAL A 119 -16.40 1.08 5.42
C VAL A 119 -16.77 1.21 6.90
N GLY A 120 -18.05 1.13 7.27
CA GLY A 120 -18.51 1.10 8.66
C GLY A 120 -17.93 -0.10 9.44
N VAL A 121 -18.12 -1.32 8.94
CA VAL A 121 -17.55 -2.56 9.55
C VAL A 121 -16.03 -2.47 9.69
N LEU A 122 -15.35 -1.93 8.68
CA LEU A 122 -13.92 -1.74 8.70
C LEU A 122 -13.47 -0.65 9.69
N SER A 123 -14.31 0.36 9.93
CA SER A 123 -14.09 1.39 10.95
C SER A 123 -14.23 0.82 12.36
N ASP A 124 -15.18 -0.09 12.59
CA ASP A 124 -15.29 -0.81 13.85
C ASP A 124 -14.07 -1.72 14.09
N THR A 125 -13.62 -2.41 13.05
CA THR A 125 -12.38 -3.20 13.10
C THR A 125 -11.16 -2.30 13.36
N ALA A 126 -11.11 -1.09 12.80
CA ALA A 126 -10.02 -0.15 13.04
C ALA A 126 -9.90 0.29 14.52
N LYS A 127 -10.98 0.23 15.29
CA LYS A 127 -10.96 0.51 16.74
C LYS A 127 -10.17 -0.53 17.53
N THR A 128 -10.00 -1.75 17.04
CA THR A 128 -9.26 -2.84 17.71
C THR A 128 -7.97 -3.21 16.97
N GLU A 129 -8.02 -3.34 15.65
CA GLU A 129 -6.92 -3.74 14.77
C GLU A 129 -6.70 -2.73 13.62
N PRO A 130 -6.24 -1.49 13.92
CA PRO A 130 -6.11 -0.43 12.93
C PRO A 130 -5.19 -0.79 11.75
N HIS A 131 -4.12 -1.57 11.98
CA HIS A 131 -3.23 -2.00 10.91
C HIS A 131 -3.93 -2.98 9.94
N ALA A 132 -4.71 -3.94 10.46
CA ALA A 132 -5.47 -4.88 9.64
C ALA A 132 -6.56 -4.15 8.84
N ALA A 133 -7.30 -3.25 9.49
CA ALA A 133 -8.31 -2.42 8.86
C ALA A 133 -7.72 -1.53 7.74
N TYR A 134 -6.59 -0.86 7.98
CA TYR A 134 -5.90 -0.07 6.97
C TYR A 134 -5.41 -0.90 5.78
N SER A 135 -4.80 -2.07 6.05
CA SER A 135 -4.31 -2.96 4.99
C SER A 135 -5.47 -3.52 4.13
N ALA A 136 -6.57 -3.93 4.75
CA ALA A 136 -7.78 -4.36 4.05
C ALA A 136 -8.44 -3.22 3.25
N PHE A 137 -8.38 -1.97 3.74
CA PHE A 137 -8.85 -0.81 2.99
C PHE A 137 -8.01 -0.58 1.72
N THR A 138 -6.68 -0.50 1.87
CA THR A 138 -5.77 -0.08 0.81
C THR A 138 -5.48 -1.16 -0.22
N HIS A 139 -5.42 -2.43 0.17
CA HIS A 139 -5.15 -3.56 -0.74
C HIS A 139 -6.42 -4.25 -1.26
N GLY A 140 -7.58 -4.03 -0.62
CA GLY A 140 -8.85 -4.65 -0.99
C GLY A 140 -9.93 -3.64 -1.35
N LEU A 141 -10.51 -3.02 -0.33
CA LEU A 141 -11.78 -2.29 -0.44
C LEU A 141 -11.75 -1.17 -1.49
N GLN A 142 -10.69 -0.35 -1.52
CA GLN A 142 -10.60 0.77 -2.47
C GLN A 142 -10.54 0.38 -3.96
N HIS A 143 -10.22 -0.88 -4.27
CA HIS A 143 -10.19 -1.36 -5.64
C HIS A 143 -11.58 -1.73 -6.17
N ARG A 144 -12.57 -2.03 -5.30
CA ARG A 144 -13.93 -2.41 -5.72
C ARG A 144 -14.63 -1.31 -6.53
N TRP A 145 -14.60 -0.07 -6.05
CA TRP A 145 -15.20 1.07 -6.78
C TRP A 145 -14.30 1.63 -7.89
N SER A 146 -13.06 1.15 -8.05
CA SER A 146 -12.20 1.58 -9.15
C SER A 146 -12.72 1.14 -10.53
N PHE A 147 -13.43 0.02 -10.62
CA PHE A 147 -14.12 -0.41 -11.85
C PHE A 147 -15.26 0.56 -12.23
N VAL A 148 -16.11 0.91 -11.25
CA VAL A 148 -17.29 1.76 -11.47
C VAL A 148 -16.88 3.19 -11.85
N LYS A 149 -15.82 3.74 -11.25
CA LYS A 149 -15.21 5.02 -11.66
C LYS A 149 -14.71 5.04 -13.10
N ARG A 150 -14.25 3.91 -13.64
CA ARG A 150 -13.73 3.84 -15.02
C ARG A 150 -14.84 3.70 -16.04
N THR A 151 -15.88 2.93 -15.71
CA THR A 151 -16.92 2.52 -16.65
C THR A 151 -18.15 3.41 -16.69
N ILE A 152 -18.46 4.15 -15.62
CA ILE A 152 -19.68 4.97 -15.55
C ILE A 152 -19.32 6.47 -15.45
N PRO A 153 -19.66 7.29 -16.46
CA PRO A 153 -19.35 8.72 -16.47
C PRO A 153 -20.28 9.54 -15.56
N GLY A 154 -19.76 10.65 -15.03
CA GLY A 154 -20.52 11.64 -14.26
C GLY A 154 -20.88 11.24 -12.82
N ILE A 155 -20.31 10.16 -12.28
CA ILE A 155 -20.70 9.62 -10.96
C ILE A 155 -20.06 10.32 -9.74
N SER A 156 -19.25 11.36 -9.95
CA SER A 156 -18.48 12.06 -8.91
C SER A 156 -19.35 12.42 -7.69
N LEU A 157 -20.47 13.11 -7.93
CA LEU A 157 -21.43 13.53 -6.90
C LEU A 157 -22.08 12.34 -6.16
N LEU A 158 -22.31 11.22 -6.86
CA LEU A 158 -22.93 10.01 -6.28
C LEU A 158 -21.97 9.26 -5.34
N LEU A 159 -20.66 9.47 -5.47
CA LEU A 159 -19.63 8.90 -4.60
C LEU A 159 -19.36 9.72 -3.33
N ARG A 160 -19.95 10.93 -3.20
CA ARG A 160 -19.78 11.78 -2.02
C ARG A 160 -20.16 11.10 -0.69
N PRO A 161 -21.26 10.33 -0.56
CA PRO A 161 -21.58 9.64 0.68
C PRO A 161 -20.50 8.63 1.12
N LEU A 162 -19.78 8.03 0.16
CA LEU A 162 -18.65 7.15 0.44
C LEU A 162 -17.42 7.91 0.91
N GLU A 163 -17.07 9.03 0.26
CA GLU A 163 -16.00 9.93 0.73
C GLU A 163 -16.30 10.48 2.13
N GLU A 164 -17.55 10.88 2.40
CA GLU A 164 -17.97 11.32 3.72
C GLU A 164 -17.86 10.21 4.77
N SER A 165 -18.26 8.97 4.44
CA SER A 165 -18.08 7.82 5.34
C SER A 165 -16.58 7.60 5.65
N ILE A 166 -15.72 7.60 4.64
CA ILE A 166 -14.26 7.48 4.81
C ILE A 166 -13.71 8.60 5.71
N ARG A 167 -14.12 9.85 5.47
CA ARG A 167 -13.62 11.04 6.19
C ARG A 167 -14.15 11.17 7.62
N LYS A 168 -15.41 10.81 7.86
CA LYS A 168 -16.11 11.03 9.15
C LYS A 168 -16.12 9.80 10.06
N THR A 169 -15.95 8.59 9.52
CA THR A 169 -15.99 7.34 10.32
C THR A 169 -14.67 6.59 10.30
N PHE A 170 -14.17 6.22 9.13
CA PHE A 170 -12.99 5.36 8.99
C PHE A 170 -11.69 6.04 9.41
N LEU A 171 -11.39 7.22 8.86
CA LEU A 171 -10.15 7.92 9.20
C LEU A 171 -10.07 8.33 10.68
N PRO A 172 -11.14 8.85 11.34
CA PRO A 172 -11.13 9.10 12.79
C PRO A 172 -10.92 7.82 13.61
N ALA A 173 -11.58 6.70 13.26
CA ALA A 173 -11.40 5.42 13.95
C ALA A 173 -9.98 4.87 13.79
N LEU A 174 -9.41 4.99 12.59
CA LEU A 174 -8.06 4.53 12.26
C LEU A 174 -6.97 5.34 12.97
N LEU A 175 -7.12 6.66 13.04
CA LEU A 175 -6.13 7.58 13.60
C LEU A 175 -6.35 7.88 15.10
N LYS A 176 -7.40 7.33 15.71
CA LYS A 176 -7.89 7.68 17.07
C LYS A 176 -8.06 9.20 17.28
N SER A 177 -8.42 9.93 16.22
CA SER A 177 -8.62 11.37 16.29
C SER A 177 -10.06 11.69 16.66
N ASN A 178 -10.28 12.30 17.82
CA ASN A 178 -11.58 12.91 18.17
C ASN A 178 -11.84 14.22 17.40
N ILE A 179 -10.91 14.64 16.54
CA ILE A 179 -10.95 15.91 15.80
C ILE A 179 -11.36 15.64 14.35
N THR A 180 -12.30 16.45 13.85
CA THR A 180 -12.71 16.49 12.44
C THR A 180 -11.51 16.72 11.53
N ILE A 181 -11.32 15.84 10.56
CA ILE A 181 -10.18 15.93 9.62
C ILE A 181 -10.41 17.10 8.66
N GLY A 182 -9.62 18.16 8.81
CA GLY A 182 -9.61 19.32 7.91
C GLY A 182 -9.10 18.99 6.50
N ASP A 183 -9.40 19.84 5.52
CA ASP A 183 -9.16 19.52 4.10
C ASP A 183 -7.69 19.28 3.76
N ASN A 184 -6.77 20.08 4.31
CA ASN A 184 -5.33 19.93 4.10
C ASN A 184 -4.81 18.56 4.61
N VAL A 185 -5.34 18.09 5.75
CA VAL A 185 -4.99 16.77 6.30
C VAL A 185 -5.61 15.66 5.45
N ARG A 186 -6.87 15.82 5.00
CA ARG A 186 -7.53 14.87 4.11
C ARG A 186 -6.79 14.73 2.78
N GLU A 187 -6.32 15.84 2.19
CA GLU A 187 -5.53 15.85 0.97
C GLU A 187 -4.17 15.16 1.17
N LEU A 188 -3.44 15.46 2.26
CA LEU A 188 -2.20 14.75 2.61
C LEU A 188 -2.44 13.23 2.71
N LEU A 189 -3.54 12.80 3.33
CA LEU A 189 -3.86 11.36 3.48
C LEU A 189 -4.17 10.65 2.15
N THR A 190 -4.60 11.37 1.10
CA THR A 190 -4.75 10.78 -0.25
C THR A 190 -3.41 10.47 -0.92
N LEU A 191 -2.36 11.23 -0.60
CA LEU A 191 -1.04 11.08 -1.22
C LEU A 191 -0.42 9.72 -0.83
N PRO A 192 0.41 9.12 -1.70
CA PRO A 192 1.06 7.85 -1.39
C PRO A 192 2.07 7.97 -0.22
N PRO A 193 2.38 6.86 0.49
CA PRO A 193 3.35 6.83 1.59
C PRO A 193 4.73 7.44 1.28
N ARG A 194 5.21 7.34 0.02
CA ARG A 194 6.44 7.97 -0.48
C ARG A 194 6.45 9.52 -0.45
N LEU A 195 5.26 10.13 -0.32
CA LEU A 195 5.05 11.57 -0.23
C LEU A 195 4.59 12.02 1.17
N GLY A 196 4.60 11.11 2.15
CA GLY A 196 4.17 11.38 3.53
C GLY A 196 2.66 11.25 3.77
N GLY A 197 1.90 10.73 2.81
CA GLY A 197 0.48 10.41 2.97
C GLY A 197 0.21 8.93 3.32
N MET A 198 -1.05 8.50 3.22
CA MET A 198 -1.46 7.12 3.52
C MET A 198 -2.04 6.37 2.31
N GLY A 199 -2.11 6.97 1.13
CA GLY A 199 -2.68 6.36 -0.08
C GLY A 199 -4.18 6.08 0.01
N ILE A 200 -4.89 6.74 0.94
CA ILE A 200 -6.34 6.58 1.14
C ILE A 200 -7.04 7.48 0.13
N MET A 201 -7.23 6.95 -1.08
CA MET A 201 -7.77 7.67 -2.23
C MET A 201 -9.14 8.30 -1.93
N SER A 202 -9.46 9.41 -2.61
CA SER A 202 -10.80 10.00 -2.58
C SER A 202 -11.61 9.47 -3.76
N PRO A 203 -12.76 8.77 -3.56
CA PRO A 203 -13.54 8.24 -4.66
C PRO A 203 -14.20 9.34 -5.50
N GLU A 204 -14.70 10.41 -4.87
CA GLU A 204 -15.31 11.58 -5.53
C GLU A 204 -14.29 12.29 -6.46
N LYS A 205 -13.18 12.81 -5.90
CA LYS A 205 -12.18 13.59 -6.67
C LYS A 205 -11.51 12.84 -7.81
N LEU A 206 -11.43 11.51 -7.74
CA LEU A 206 -10.77 10.66 -8.74
C LEU A 206 -11.74 9.98 -9.73
N ALA A 207 -13.04 10.29 -9.68
CA ALA A 207 -14.02 9.65 -10.56
C ALA A 207 -13.84 10.06 -12.03
N GLU A 208 -13.84 11.36 -12.28
CA GLU A 208 -13.75 11.94 -13.63
C GLU A 208 -12.38 11.65 -14.28
N GLU A 209 -11.28 11.77 -13.53
CA GLU A 209 -9.94 11.48 -14.02
C GLU A 209 -9.75 10.00 -14.38
N GLU A 210 -10.25 9.05 -13.57
CA GLU A 210 -10.18 7.62 -13.91
C GLU A 210 -11.08 7.25 -15.10
N ASN A 211 -12.24 7.89 -15.26
CA ASN A 211 -13.10 7.69 -16.42
C ASN A 211 -12.44 8.20 -17.71
N LEU A 212 -11.93 9.44 -17.70
CA LEU A 212 -11.24 10.04 -18.86
C LEU A 212 -9.99 9.23 -19.25
N ASN A 213 -9.18 8.82 -18.27
CA ASN A 213 -8.04 7.94 -18.52
C ASN A 213 -8.47 6.59 -19.13
N SER A 214 -9.61 6.03 -18.68
CA SER A 214 -10.16 4.79 -19.25
C SER A 214 -10.62 4.96 -20.70
N ILE A 215 -11.29 6.08 -21.02
CA ILE A 215 -11.71 6.42 -22.38
C ILE A 215 -10.49 6.55 -23.29
N ASN A 216 -9.48 7.32 -22.87
CA ASN A 216 -8.24 7.53 -23.64
C ASN A 216 -7.45 6.22 -23.86
N LEU A 217 -7.44 5.30 -22.88
CA LEU A 217 -6.81 3.99 -23.01
C LEU A 217 -7.57 3.01 -23.91
N THR A 218 -8.87 3.22 -24.12
CA THR A 218 -9.74 2.30 -24.87
C THR A 218 -10.16 2.83 -26.24
N SER A 219 -9.89 4.09 -26.56
CA SER A 219 -10.33 4.77 -27.81
C SER A 219 -10.10 3.94 -29.07
N SER A 220 -8.86 3.51 -29.34
CA SER A 220 -8.51 2.73 -30.54
C SER A 220 -9.23 1.37 -30.62
N LEU A 221 -9.49 0.72 -29.47
CA LEU A 221 -10.26 -0.52 -29.42
C LEU A 221 -11.76 -0.24 -29.65
N THR A 222 -12.29 0.81 -29.03
CA THR A 222 -13.69 1.24 -29.20
C THR A 222 -13.98 1.62 -30.65
N GLU A 223 -13.08 2.35 -31.31
CA GLU A 223 -13.17 2.68 -32.75
C GLU A 223 -13.26 1.42 -33.61
N LYS A 224 -12.45 0.39 -33.32
CA LYS A 224 -12.44 -0.89 -34.05
C LYS A 224 -13.69 -1.73 -33.79
N ILE A 225 -14.19 -1.77 -32.56
CA ILE A 225 -15.49 -2.38 -32.23
C ILE A 225 -16.63 -1.65 -32.98
N ILE A 226 -16.60 -0.31 -33.03
CA ILE A 226 -17.58 0.49 -33.78
C ILE A 226 -17.47 0.26 -35.30
N ALA A 227 -16.27 0.04 -35.83
CA ALA A 227 -16.03 -0.31 -37.22
C ALA A 227 -16.37 -1.77 -37.58
N GLN A 228 -16.55 -2.65 -36.57
CA GLN A 228 -16.69 -4.10 -36.73
C GLN A 228 -15.46 -4.70 -37.44
N ASP A 229 -14.26 -4.24 -37.08
CA ASP A 229 -12.98 -4.73 -37.60
C ASP A 229 -12.72 -6.16 -37.11
N ALA A 230 -12.72 -7.12 -38.03
CA ALA A 230 -12.49 -8.54 -37.76
C ALA A 230 -11.05 -8.87 -37.32
N ASN A 231 -10.06 -8.04 -37.69
CA ASN A 231 -8.67 -8.27 -37.33
C ASN A 231 -8.39 -7.83 -35.88
N GLY A 232 -9.03 -6.75 -35.43
CA GLY A 232 -8.99 -6.28 -34.04
C GLY A 232 -7.60 -5.90 -33.51
N GLU A 233 -6.57 -5.85 -34.36
CA GLU A 233 -5.19 -5.58 -33.96
C GLU A 233 -5.10 -4.23 -33.24
N THR A 234 -4.40 -4.17 -32.12
CA THR A 234 -4.22 -2.93 -31.35
C THR A 234 -2.73 -2.72 -31.09
N ASP A 235 -2.26 -1.49 -31.28
CA ASP A 235 -0.86 -1.16 -31.01
C ASP A 235 -0.59 -1.19 -29.49
N GLN A 236 -0.08 -2.33 -29.05
CA GLN A 236 0.28 -2.59 -27.66
C GLN A 236 1.39 -1.64 -27.17
N ASN A 237 2.25 -1.14 -28.06
CA ASN A 237 3.30 -0.18 -27.70
C ASN A 237 2.70 1.20 -27.46
N ALA A 238 1.80 1.68 -28.32
CA ALA A 238 1.05 2.92 -28.08
C ALA A 238 0.24 2.86 -26.77
N ILE A 239 -0.45 1.75 -26.50
CA ILE A 239 -1.16 1.53 -25.23
C ILE A 239 -0.19 1.54 -24.04
N LEU A 240 1.00 0.96 -24.17
CA LEU A 240 2.02 0.94 -23.12
C LEU A 240 2.61 2.33 -22.86
N GLU A 241 2.88 3.12 -23.90
CA GLU A 241 3.33 4.51 -23.75
C GLU A 241 2.25 5.40 -23.15
N LEU A 242 0.98 5.23 -23.51
CA LEU A 242 -0.12 5.97 -22.88
C LEU A 242 -0.23 5.63 -21.39
N LYS A 243 -0.09 4.36 -21.01
CA LYS A 243 -0.03 3.93 -19.59
C LYS A 243 1.15 4.56 -18.84
N LYS A 244 2.33 4.65 -19.47
CA LYS A 244 3.51 5.33 -18.90
C LYS A 244 3.27 6.83 -18.70
N THR A 245 2.62 7.49 -19.67
CA THR A 245 2.30 8.92 -19.60
C THR A 245 1.26 9.21 -18.52
N ILE A 246 0.15 8.48 -18.46
CA ILE A 246 -0.85 8.60 -17.36
C ILE A 246 -0.19 8.38 -15.99
N SER A 247 0.72 7.42 -15.87
CA SER A 247 1.49 7.20 -14.63
C SER A 247 2.43 8.36 -14.28
N ARG A 248 3.06 8.99 -15.29
CA ARG A 248 3.93 10.16 -15.13
C ARG A 248 3.13 11.38 -14.67
N ASP A 249 2.02 11.66 -15.35
CA ASP A 249 1.18 12.84 -15.10
C ASP A 249 0.56 12.77 -13.70
N ARG A 250 0.09 11.58 -13.29
CA ARG A 250 -0.35 11.29 -11.91
C ARG A 250 0.75 11.53 -10.87
N GLN A 251 1.99 11.14 -11.17
CA GLN A 251 3.12 11.40 -10.26
C GLN A 251 3.44 12.89 -10.17
N SER A 252 3.38 13.63 -11.28
CA SER A 252 3.55 15.09 -11.32
C SER A 252 2.49 15.80 -10.50
N ALA A 253 1.20 15.50 -10.72
CA ALA A 253 0.07 16.07 -9.99
C ALA A 253 0.16 15.80 -8.47
N GLN A 254 0.57 14.60 -8.07
CA GLN A 254 0.82 14.27 -6.66
C GLN A 254 1.95 15.10 -6.04
N VAL A 255 3.03 15.37 -6.79
CA VAL A 255 4.15 16.21 -6.34
C VAL A 255 3.74 17.68 -6.27
N GLU A 256 2.89 18.15 -7.18
CA GLU A 256 2.37 19.51 -7.20
C GLU A 256 1.37 19.79 -6.07
N SER A 257 0.41 18.88 -5.84
CA SER A 257 -0.46 18.91 -4.65
C SER A 257 0.36 18.97 -3.36
N LEU A 258 1.44 18.17 -3.25
CA LEU A 258 2.34 18.23 -2.10
C LEU A 258 3.04 19.58 -1.96
N LYS A 259 3.49 20.21 -3.06
CA LYS A 259 4.09 21.56 -3.01
C LYS A 259 3.07 22.59 -2.50
N ARG A 260 1.84 22.57 -3.01
CA ARG A 260 0.74 23.44 -2.56
C ARG A 260 0.41 23.24 -1.08
N LEU A 261 0.35 21.99 -0.62
CA LEU A 261 0.17 21.68 0.80
C LEU A 261 1.32 22.22 1.65
N LYS A 262 2.57 22.05 1.22
CA LYS A 262 3.74 22.58 1.96
C LYS A 262 3.73 24.11 2.10
N SER A 263 3.23 24.85 1.11
CA SER A 263 3.05 26.31 1.24
C SER A 263 1.90 26.74 2.16
N ALA A 264 0.99 25.83 2.52
CA ALA A 264 -0.20 26.11 3.33
C ALA A 264 -0.15 25.50 4.75
N LEU A 265 0.99 24.92 5.15
CA LEU A 265 1.18 24.21 6.41
C LEU A 265 2.31 24.84 7.23
N LEU A 266 2.21 24.74 8.55
CA LEU A 266 3.25 25.19 9.49
C LEU A 266 4.55 24.40 9.27
N ASP A 267 5.70 25.06 9.47
CA ASP A 267 7.05 24.50 9.28
C ASP A 267 7.26 23.14 9.96
N ASP A 268 6.72 22.96 11.17
CA ASP A 268 6.81 21.71 11.93
C ASP A 268 6.07 20.55 11.22
N THR A 269 4.89 20.82 10.67
CA THR A 269 4.13 19.86 9.85
C THR A 269 4.85 19.57 8.54
N VAL A 270 5.43 20.59 7.90
CA VAL A 270 6.27 20.42 6.70
C VAL A 270 7.49 19.54 7.03
N ARG A 271 8.12 19.72 8.19
CA ARG A 271 9.25 18.92 8.66
C ARG A 271 8.86 17.46 8.90
N LYS A 272 7.69 17.20 9.49
CA LYS A 272 7.11 15.85 9.64
C LYS A 272 6.88 15.18 8.28
N ILE A 273 6.36 15.92 7.29
CA ILE A 273 6.21 15.43 5.91
C ILE A 273 7.57 15.07 5.31
N HIS A 274 8.58 15.93 5.37
CA HIS A 274 9.94 15.61 4.88
C HIS A 274 10.52 14.35 5.52
N THR A 275 10.29 14.19 6.82
CA THR A 275 10.72 13.05 7.64
C THR A 275 9.97 11.75 7.27
N ALA A 276 8.73 11.86 6.78
CA ALA A 276 7.94 10.75 6.22
C ALA A 276 8.31 10.40 4.75
N GLN A 277 8.94 11.32 4.01
CA GLN A 277 9.43 11.08 2.64
C GLN A 277 10.77 10.32 2.57
N GLU A 278 11.45 10.12 3.70
CA GLU A 278 12.75 9.44 3.73
C GLU A 278 12.66 7.96 3.33
N THR A 279 13.68 7.45 2.65
CA THR A 279 13.68 6.08 2.13
C THR A 279 13.71 5.05 3.25
N GLY A 280 12.62 4.29 3.39
CA GLY A 280 12.46 3.25 4.42
C GLY A 280 11.41 3.60 5.49
N THR A 281 11.14 4.89 5.70
CA THR A 281 10.21 5.39 6.73
C THR A 281 8.83 4.78 6.61
N SER A 282 8.16 4.99 5.46
CA SER A 282 6.74 4.65 5.29
C SER A 282 6.51 3.26 4.69
N ASN A 283 7.53 2.39 4.71
CA ASN A 283 7.49 1.07 4.08
C ASN A 283 6.54 0.08 4.79
N TRP A 284 6.41 0.20 6.12
CA TRP A 284 5.47 -0.59 6.92
C TRP A 284 4.01 -0.43 6.47
N LEU A 285 3.57 0.78 6.12
CA LEU A 285 2.22 1.07 5.60
C LEU A 285 1.91 0.32 4.30
N THR A 286 2.93 -0.07 3.54
CA THR A 286 2.76 -0.83 2.28
C THR A 286 2.86 -2.35 2.46
N CYS A 287 3.01 -2.84 3.69
CA CYS A 287 3.14 -4.26 3.97
C CYS A 287 1.82 -4.88 4.46
N LEU A 288 1.65 -6.18 4.21
CA LEU A 288 0.56 -6.96 4.79
C LEU A 288 0.90 -7.33 6.25
N PRO A 289 -0.05 -7.25 7.19
CA PRO A 289 0.16 -7.49 8.63
C PRO A 289 0.32 -8.98 8.98
N ILE A 290 1.37 -9.63 8.47
CA ILE A 290 1.62 -11.06 8.64
C ILE A 290 2.29 -11.32 9.99
N ARG A 291 1.51 -11.79 10.98
CA ARG A 291 1.97 -12.09 12.35
C ARG A 291 3.16 -13.05 12.38
N ALA A 292 3.12 -14.12 11.59
CA ALA A 292 4.19 -15.13 11.49
C ALA A 292 5.53 -14.60 10.93
N LYS A 293 5.59 -13.38 10.37
CA LYS A 293 6.82 -12.71 9.92
C LYS A 293 7.25 -11.54 10.81
N GLY A 294 6.44 -11.20 11.81
CA GLY A 294 6.62 -10.02 12.66
C GLY A 294 6.18 -8.71 11.98
N PHE A 295 5.24 -8.77 11.03
CA PHE A 295 4.71 -7.59 10.32
C PHE A 295 3.35 -7.09 10.85
N SER A 296 2.77 -7.74 11.85
CA SER A 296 1.62 -7.21 12.59
C SER A 296 2.05 -6.13 13.58
N LEU A 297 1.28 -5.04 13.68
CA LEU A 297 1.39 -4.03 14.74
C LEU A 297 0.09 -4.07 15.54
N ASN A 298 0.18 -4.08 16.87
CA ASN A 298 -0.98 -3.96 17.76
C ASN A 298 -1.60 -2.55 17.72
N LYS A 299 -2.78 -2.36 18.35
CA LYS A 299 -3.53 -1.09 18.36
C LYS A 299 -2.74 0.12 18.84
N GLN A 300 -1.84 -0.07 19.80
CA GLN A 300 -0.99 1.00 20.29
C GLN A 300 0.23 1.14 19.40
N GLU A 301 0.89 0.02 19.09
CA GLU A 301 2.01 -0.07 18.14
C GLU A 301 1.74 0.69 16.84
N PHE A 302 0.58 0.53 16.22
CA PHE A 302 0.21 1.22 14.98
C PHE A 302 0.06 2.75 15.15
N VAL A 303 -0.43 3.22 16.30
CA VAL A 303 -0.66 4.65 16.55
C VAL A 303 0.61 5.35 17.02
N ASP A 304 1.44 4.68 17.81
CA ASP A 304 2.71 5.24 18.27
C ASP A 304 3.83 5.01 17.21
N ALA A 305 3.63 4.09 16.25
CA ALA A 305 4.41 4.02 15.00
C ALA A 305 4.27 5.29 14.15
N VAL A 306 3.12 5.96 14.21
CA VAL A 306 2.94 7.32 13.65
C VAL A 306 3.72 8.36 14.48
N ALA A 307 4.33 8.00 15.63
CA ALA A 307 4.81 8.90 16.67
C ALA A 307 6.07 8.49 17.52
N LEU A 308 7.19 8.01 16.92
CA LEU A 308 8.61 8.00 17.45
C LEU A 308 9.15 6.69 18.14
N ARG A 309 10.38 6.66 18.76
CA ARG A 309 11.33 5.46 18.96
C ARG A 309 11.83 5.18 20.43
N HIS A 310 12.50 4.06 20.87
CA HIS A 310 13.71 3.30 20.40
C HIS A 310 14.00 1.82 20.96
N ASP A 311 14.50 0.82 20.15
CA ASP A 311 15.60 -0.19 20.39
C ASP A 311 15.73 -1.48 19.49
N GLU A 312 14.67 -2.09 18.92
CA GLU A 312 14.73 -3.39 18.14
C GLU A 312 15.67 -3.40 16.90
N VAL A 313 16.09 -2.23 16.43
CA VAL A 313 16.86 -2.02 15.19
C VAL A 313 18.16 -2.84 15.19
N ARG A 314 18.84 -2.87 16.33
CA ARG A 314 20.09 -3.61 16.53
C ARG A 314 19.89 -5.11 16.32
N ASP A 315 18.88 -5.67 16.96
CA ASP A 315 18.69 -7.11 17.01
C ASP A 315 18.26 -7.64 15.64
N VAL A 316 17.47 -6.84 14.90
CA VAL A 316 17.13 -7.14 13.50
C VAL A 316 18.31 -6.95 12.55
N THR A 317 19.18 -5.95 12.76
CA THR A 317 20.44 -5.81 12.01
C THR A 317 21.33 -7.04 12.20
N ALA A 318 21.53 -7.46 13.45
CA ALA A 318 22.32 -8.64 13.80
C ALA A 318 21.69 -9.93 13.26
N SER A 319 20.36 -10.07 13.28
CA SER A 319 19.65 -11.20 12.66
C SER A 319 19.92 -11.28 11.16
N MET A 320 19.82 -10.17 10.42
CA MET A 320 20.10 -10.15 8.97
C MET A 320 21.57 -10.50 8.68
N LEU A 321 22.50 -10.00 9.50
CA LEU A 321 23.93 -10.33 9.37
C LEU A 321 24.23 -11.81 9.64
N ARG A 322 23.60 -12.43 10.66
CA ARG A 322 23.75 -13.89 10.92
C ARG A 322 23.30 -14.75 9.74
N GLU A 323 22.36 -14.26 8.93
CA GLU A 323 21.93 -14.98 7.72
C GLU A 323 23.00 -14.99 6.62
N VAL A 324 23.98 -14.06 6.60
CA VAL A 324 25.00 -13.95 5.53
C VAL A 324 26.44 -14.13 6.01
N CYS A 325 26.83 -13.49 7.10
CA CYS A 325 28.18 -13.46 7.65
C CYS A 325 28.41 -14.57 8.67
N ARG A 326 29.68 -14.89 8.90
CA ARG A 326 30.12 -15.74 10.02
C ARG A 326 30.54 -14.84 11.17
N ASP A 327 30.50 -15.36 12.41
CA ASP A 327 31.03 -14.67 13.59
C ASP A 327 30.40 -13.27 13.77
N VAL A 328 29.10 -13.26 14.09
CA VAL A 328 28.27 -12.06 14.28
C VAL A 328 27.86 -11.95 15.74
N SER A 329 28.29 -10.88 16.40
CA SER A 329 28.00 -10.59 17.81
C SER A 329 27.22 -9.29 17.98
N THR A 330 26.36 -9.26 19.00
CA THR A 330 25.71 -8.03 19.51
C THR A 330 26.44 -7.56 20.76
N GLU A 331 26.58 -6.25 20.92
CA GLU A 331 27.34 -5.60 22.01
C GLU A 331 28.79 -6.11 22.24
N PRO A 332 29.60 -6.44 21.20
CA PRO A 332 31.02 -6.74 21.39
C PRO A 332 31.77 -5.61 22.09
N THR A 333 32.65 -6.00 23.02
CA THR A 333 33.70 -5.15 23.59
C THR A 333 34.78 -4.87 22.55
N LEU A 334 35.28 -3.63 22.53
CA LEU A 334 36.48 -3.23 21.79
C LEU A 334 37.74 -3.67 22.57
N LEU A 335 38.87 -3.77 21.87
CA LEU A 335 40.17 -4.02 22.50
C LEU A 335 40.54 -2.91 23.49
N LEU A 336 41.29 -3.27 24.54
CA LEU A 336 41.81 -2.33 25.54
C LEU A 336 42.84 -1.36 24.91
N LEU A 337 43.10 -0.26 25.61
CA LEU A 337 44.12 0.72 25.25
C LEU A 337 45.31 0.57 26.19
N ASP A 338 46.49 0.28 25.63
CA ASP A 338 47.75 0.10 26.35
C ASP A 338 48.67 1.33 26.18
N GLY A 339 48.07 2.51 26.00
CA GLY A 339 48.74 3.81 25.95
C GLY A 339 48.63 4.56 24.61
N GLU A 340 47.85 4.05 23.65
CA GLU A 340 47.66 4.69 22.35
C GLU A 340 46.91 6.02 22.46
N GLN A 341 47.34 7.02 21.68
CA GLN A 341 46.64 8.30 21.57
C GLN A 341 45.73 8.31 20.34
N LEU A 342 44.43 8.47 20.59
CA LEU A 342 43.41 8.61 19.54
C LEU A 342 43.39 10.04 18.99
N GLN A 343 43.14 10.18 17.68
CA GLN A 343 43.17 11.44 16.93
C GLN A 343 42.15 12.46 17.44
N TYR A 344 40.98 12.00 17.91
CA TYR A 344 39.87 12.85 18.32
C TYR A 344 39.71 12.89 19.84
N ARG A 345 39.61 14.10 20.41
CA ARG A 345 39.26 14.32 21.83
C ARG A 345 37.89 13.75 22.23
N THR A 346 37.03 13.44 21.27
CA THR A 346 35.70 12.81 21.48
C THR A 346 35.71 11.30 21.26
N ALA A 347 36.88 10.69 21.02
CA ALA A 347 36.99 9.24 20.87
C ALA A 347 36.74 8.52 22.21
N ASN A 348 36.06 7.37 22.16
CA ASN A 348 35.73 6.61 23.34
C ASN A 348 36.95 5.81 23.83
N ILE A 349 37.56 6.28 24.92
CA ILE A 349 38.73 5.66 25.58
C ILE A 349 38.37 4.67 26.70
N ALA A 350 37.09 4.37 26.93
CA ALA A 350 36.69 3.49 28.02
C ALA A 350 37.16 2.04 27.78
N ASN A 351 37.62 1.38 28.85
CA ASN A 351 38.05 -0.03 28.79
C ASN A 351 36.89 -0.97 28.47
N GLU A 352 35.67 -0.65 28.92
CA GLU A 352 34.45 -1.41 28.63
C GLU A 352 33.68 -0.91 27.39
N ALA A 353 34.33 -0.15 26.49
CA ALA A 353 33.67 0.37 25.30
C ALA A 353 33.08 -0.76 24.44
N ARG A 354 31.78 -0.68 24.14
CA ARG A 354 31.05 -1.62 23.31
C ARG A 354 30.47 -0.92 22.08
N VAL A 355 30.28 -1.71 21.02
CA VAL A 355 29.63 -1.32 19.77
C VAL A 355 28.42 -2.22 19.54
N ASP A 356 27.33 -1.72 18.97
CA ASP A 356 26.05 -2.44 18.91
C ASP A 356 26.11 -3.80 18.20
N VAL A 357 26.83 -3.90 17.07
CA VAL A 357 26.96 -5.14 16.30
C VAL A 357 28.36 -5.26 15.70
N SER A 358 28.92 -6.48 15.62
CA SER A 358 30.03 -6.79 14.71
C SER A 358 29.77 -8.02 13.85
N ALA A 359 30.44 -8.12 12.70
CA ALA A 359 30.35 -9.26 11.78
C ALA A 359 31.68 -9.48 11.05
N ARG A 360 32.15 -10.73 10.93
CA ARG A 360 33.36 -11.05 10.17
C ARG A 360 33.08 -11.21 8.66
N GLY A 361 33.91 -10.58 7.83
CA GLY A 361 33.88 -10.75 6.38
C GLY A 361 32.87 -9.89 5.62
N PHE A 362 32.18 -8.93 6.27
CA PHE A 362 31.11 -8.17 5.62
C PHE A 362 31.61 -7.20 4.53
N TRP A 363 32.58 -6.33 4.85
CA TRP A 363 33.18 -5.38 3.90
C TRP A 363 34.38 -5.96 3.14
N THR A 364 35.30 -6.59 3.87
CA THR A 364 36.53 -7.20 3.35
C THR A 364 36.64 -8.64 3.86
N ARG A 365 37.07 -9.59 3.02
CA ARG A 365 37.24 -10.99 3.42
C ARG A 365 38.23 -11.09 4.60
N GLY A 366 37.83 -11.76 5.68
CA GLY A 366 38.65 -11.96 6.88
C GLY A 366 38.57 -10.83 7.92
N GLN A 367 38.41 -9.58 7.49
CA GLN A 367 38.32 -8.42 8.39
C GLN A 367 36.99 -8.41 9.19
N ARG A 368 37.02 -7.91 10.43
CA ARG A 368 35.80 -7.65 11.21
C ARG A 368 35.23 -6.27 10.86
N ALA A 369 33.92 -6.21 10.65
CA ALA A 369 33.15 -4.97 10.50
C ALA A 369 32.40 -4.70 11.81
N PHE A 370 32.40 -3.45 12.24
CA PHE A 370 31.75 -2.97 13.46
C PHE A 370 30.71 -1.90 13.08
N MET A 371 29.53 -2.02 13.64
CA MET A 371 28.38 -1.15 13.37
C MET A 371 27.81 -0.65 14.68
N ASP A 372 27.83 0.67 14.84
CA ASP A 372 27.18 1.36 15.94
C ASP A 372 25.91 2.05 15.41
N ILE A 373 24.80 1.87 16.12
CA ILE A 373 23.47 2.31 15.72
C ILE A 373 23.11 3.56 16.51
N ARG A 374 22.95 4.69 15.81
CA ARG A 374 22.37 5.89 16.40
C ARG A 374 21.01 6.14 15.80
N ILE A 375 20.06 6.48 16.66
CA ILE A 375 18.86 7.16 16.23
C ILE A 375 18.79 8.54 16.86
N PHE A 376 18.43 9.52 16.06
CA PHE A 376 18.14 10.87 16.50
C PHE A 376 16.72 11.26 16.12
N ASP A 377 16.10 12.12 16.93
CA ASP A 377 14.85 12.78 16.57
C ASP A 377 15.15 13.99 15.66
N PRO A 378 14.69 14.00 14.40
CA PRO A 378 14.85 15.15 13.54
C PRO A 378 13.99 16.35 13.97
N MET A 379 13.00 16.19 14.87
CA MET A 379 12.22 17.30 15.41
C MET A 379 12.91 18.02 16.57
N ALA A 380 13.94 17.42 17.19
CA ALA A 380 14.64 17.98 18.34
C ALA A 380 15.18 19.39 18.09
N ALA A 381 15.13 20.24 19.12
CA ALA A 381 15.49 21.66 19.02
C ALA A 381 16.94 21.89 18.51
N CYS A 382 17.88 21.00 18.85
CA CYS A 382 19.26 21.02 18.37
C CYS A 382 19.43 20.81 16.86
N HIS A 383 18.39 20.33 16.17
CA HIS A 383 18.34 20.18 14.73
C HIS A 383 17.50 21.28 14.04
N ARG A 384 16.96 22.26 14.77
CA ARG A 384 16.17 23.37 14.17
C ARG A 384 17.07 24.25 13.30
N GLY A 385 16.62 24.56 12.08
CA GLY A 385 17.37 25.40 11.12
C GLY A 385 18.40 24.67 10.25
N ILE A 386 18.68 23.38 10.47
CA ILE A 386 19.54 22.57 9.58
C ILE A 386 18.72 21.60 8.73
N SER A 387 19.22 21.29 7.52
CA SER A 387 18.59 20.31 6.63
C SER A 387 18.65 18.90 7.24
N LEU A 388 17.72 18.04 6.84
CA LEU A 388 17.65 16.66 7.31
C LEU A 388 18.90 15.85 6.93
N GLU A 389 19.45 16.12 5.74
CA GLU A 389 20.71 15.55 5.27
C GLU A 389 21.90 16.01 6.12
N ALA A 390 22.00 17.30 6.45
CA ALA A 390 23.04 17.81 7.34
C ALA A 390 22.92 17.22 8.76
N ALA A 391 21.69 16.99 9.25
CA ALA A 391 21.46 16.32 10.52
C ALA A 391 21.94 14.86 10.52
N HIS A 392 21.68 14.10 9.45
CA HIS A 392 22.25 12.75 9.27
C HIS A 392 23.78 12.78 9.21
N GLN A 393 24.36 13.62 8.36
CA GLN A 393 25.82 13.74 8.21
C GLN A 393 26.50 14.10 9.53
N ARG A 394 25.95 15.04 10.30
CA ARG A 394 26.43 15.40 11.64
C ARG A 394 26.42 14.20 12.58
N ASN A 395 25.29 13.48 12.66
CA ASN A 395 25.15 12.33 13.54
C ASN A 395 26.07 11.16 13.13
N GLU A 396 26.30 10.94 11.83
CA GLU A 396 27.28 9.96 11.35
C GLU A 396 28.71 10.36 11.74
N GLN A 397 29.08 11.63 11.54
CA GLN A 397 30.41 12.13 11.88
C GLN A 397 30.71 12.11 13.39
N GLU A 398 29.71 12.39 14.23
CA GLU A 398 29.86 12.26 15.69
C GLU A 398 30.18 10.82 16.12
N LYS A 399 29.53 9.80 15.51
CA LYS A 399 29.85 8.40 15.78
C LYS A 399 31.18 7.95 15.16
N ILE A 400 31.56 8.46 13.98
CA ILE A 400 32.88 8.21 13.38
C ILE A 400 34.00 8.75 14.27
N ARG A 401 33.86 9.97 14.79
CA ARG A 401 34.84 10.55 15.74
C ARG A 401 34.89 9.82 17.08
N ALA A 402 33.78 9.22 17.51
CA ALA A 402 33.71 8.45 18.76
C ALA A 402 34.39 7.08 18.67
N TYR A 403 34.24 6.36 17.54
CA TYR A 403 34.64 4.95 17.45
C TYR A 403 35.52 4.60 16.26
N GLY A 404 35.43 5.33 15.15
CA GLY A 404 36.07 4.94 13.89
C GLY A 404 37.58 4.84 13.99
N ASP A 405 38.21 5.78 14.66
CA ASP A 405 39.66 5.83 14.85
C ASP A 405 40.20 4.64 15.67
N ARG A 406 39.61 4.36 16.84
CA ARG A 406 39.93 3.20 17.69
C ARG A 406 39.76 1.89 16.92
N ILE A 407 38.63 1.74 16.23
CA ILE A 407 38.30 0.50 15.52
C ILE A 407 39.24 0.27 14.32
N GLN A 408 39.68 1.32 13.64
CA GLN A 408 40.58 1.21 12.49
C GLN A 408 42.02 0.91 12.92
N HIS A 409 42.54 1.63 13.92
CA HIS A 409 43.95 1.55 14.29
C HIS A 409 44.27 0.46 15.34
N ILE A 410 43.34 0.12 16.23
CA ILE A 410 43.56 -0.85 17.31
C ILE A 410 42.80 -2.15 17.04
N ASP A 411 41.47 -2.13 16.85
CA ASP A 411 40.69 -3.34 16.52
C ASP A 411 40.94 -3.86 15.07
N GLN A 412 41.72 -3.14 14.27
CA GLN A 412 42.06 -3.44 12.86
C GLN A 412 40.82 -3.73 11.97
N GLY A 413 39.69 -3.15 12.36
CA GLY A 413 38.37 -3.38 11.79
C GLY A 413 37.90 -2.25 10.87
N SER A 414 36.75 -2.47 10.26
CA SER A 414 36.02 -1.45 9.49
C SER A 414 34.84 -0.93 10.31
N PHE A 415 34.73 0.38 10.48
CA PHE A 415 33.60 1.00 11.19
C PHE A 415 32.53 1.53 10.24
N THR A 416 31.25 1.36 10.59
CA THR A 416 30.12 1.97 9.84
C THR A 416 29.05 2.46 10.81
N PRO A 417 28.81 3.79 10.92
CA PRO A 417 27.71 4.31 11.72
C PRO A 417 26.38 4.03 11.00
N LEU A 418 25.46 3.36 11.68
CA LEU A 418 24.10 3.10 11.22
C LEU A 418 23.16 4.13 11.83
N VAL A 419 23.15 5.31 11.23
CA VAL A 419 22.32 6.43 11.68
C VAL A 419 20.94 6.40 11.04
N PHE A 420 19.90 6.61 11.85
CA PHE A 420 18.53 6.76 11.38
C PHE A 420 17.78 7.91 12.07
N THR A 421 16.79 8.49 11.40
CA THR A 421 15.81 9.47 11.95
C THR A 421 14.62 8.74 12.56
N THR A 422 14.05 9.21 13.66
CA THR A 422 12.95 8.55 14.42
C THR A 422 11.73 8.06 13.60
N SER A 423 11.49 8.57 12.40
CA SER A 423 10.46 8.02 11.50
C SER A 423 10.89 6.75 10.74
N GLY A 424 12.16 6.68 10.32
CA GLY A 424 12.75 5.51 9.66
C GLY A 424 13.70 5.81 8.48
N GLY A 425 14.05 7.07 8.27
CA GLY A 425 15.05 7.46 7.29
C GLY A 425 16.44 6.97 7.67
N MET A 426 17.24 6.61 6.66
CA MET A 426 18.61 6.10 6.81
C MET A 426 19.62 7.17 6.40
N GLY A 427 20.66 7.37 7.20
CA GLY A 427 21.82 8.17 6.84
C GLY A 427 22.60 7.59 5.64
N PRO A 428 23.44 8.38 4.96
CA PRO A 428 24.20 7.93 3.79
C PRO A 428 24.99 6.63 4.00
N LYS A 429 25.70 6.46 5.12
CA LYS A 429 26.48 5.25 5.40
C LYS A 429 25.59 4.06 5.77
N ALA A 430 24.51 4.31 6.51
CA ALA A 430 23.49 3.27 6.76
C ALA A 430 22.88 2.76 5.45
N LYS A 431 22.55 3.66 4.52
CA LYS A 431 21.98 3.32 3.20
C LYS A 431 22.95 2.48 2.36
N CYS A 432 24.24 2.81 2.34
CA CYS A 432 25.26 2.00 1.68
C CYS A 432 25.41 0.60 2.30
N PHE A 433 25.42 0.52 3.64
CA PHE A 433 25.47 -0.75 4.37
C PHE A 433 24.29 -1.66 4.00
N TYR A 434 23.05 -1.16 4.08
CA TYR A 434 21.86 -1.96 3.76
C TYR A 434 21.74 -2.29 2.27
N SER A 435 22.28 -1.47 1.38
CA SER A 435 22.37 -1.81 -0.05
C SER A 435 23.23 -3.07 -0.23
N ARG A 436 24.45 -3.07 0.29
CA ARG A 436 25.37 -4.23 0.20
C ARG A 436 24.82 -5.46 0.91
N LEU A 437 24.21 -5.29 2.09
CA LEU A 437 23.61 -6.40 2.82
C LEU A 437 22.47 -7.05 2.00
N ALA A 438 21.66 -6.24 1.29
CA ALA A 438 20.64 -6.77 0.39
C ALA A 438 21.23 -7.49 -0.84
N ASP A 439 22.37 -7.04 -1.38
CA ASP A 439 23.09 -7.71 -2.46
C ASP A 439 23.54 -9.12 -2.03
N VAL A 440 24.27 -9.22 -0.91
CA VAL A 440 24.77 -10.50 -0.37
C VAL A 440 23.62 -11.42 0.07
N MET A 441 22.53 -10.89 0.62
CA MET A 441 21.34 -11.67 0.96
C MET A 441 20.59 -12.18 -0.28
N ALA A 442 20.52 -11.40 -1.36
CA ALA A 442 19.87 -11.81 -2.61
C ALA A 442 20.64 -12.94 -3.30
N GLU A 443 21.97 -12.83 -3.36
CA GLU A 443 22.87 -13.87 -3.86
C GLU A 443 22.71 -15.17 -3.06
N LYS A 444 22.86 -15.10 -1.72
CA LYS A 444 22.80 -16.28 -0.85
C LYS A 444 21.44 -16.97 -0.80
N LYS A 445 20.34 -16.25 -1.03
CA LYS A 445 18.98 -16.80 -1.07
C LYS A 445 18.49 -17.17 -2.47
N HIS A 446 19.28 -16.87 -3.52
CA HIS A 446 18.86 -16.96 -4.92
C HIS A 446 17.52 -16.26 -5.19
N GLN A 447 17.33 -15.06 -4.62
CA GLN A 447 16.09 -14.27 -4.73
C GLN A 447 16.32 -12.95 -5.46
N PRO A 448 15.30 -12.41 -6.17
CA PRO A 448 15.38 -11.08 -6.74
C PRO A 448 15.71 -10.03 -5.68
N ARG A 449 16.74 -9.22 -5.94
CA ARG A 449 17.19 -8.12 -5.07
C ARG A 449 16.05 -7.20 -4.61
N SER A 450 15.07 -6.95 -5.49
CA SER A 450 13.89 -6.15 -5.19
C SER A 450 13.08 -6.70 -4.01
N HIS A 451 12.88 -8.02 -3.95
CA HIS A 451 12.16 -8.68 -2.86
C HIS A 451 12.94 -8.61 -1.54
N VAL A 452 14.25 -8.82 -1.59
CA VAL A 452 15.13 -8.73 -0.42
C VAL A 452 15.17 -7.31 0.12
N VAL A 453 15.38 -6.29 -0.73
CA VAL A 453 15.34 -4.87 -0.33
C VAL A 453 13.98 -4.48 0.25
N ALA A 454 12.86 -4.95 -0.34
CA ALA A 454 11.53 -4.69 0.19
C ALA A 454 11.33 -5.31 1.58
N TRP A 455 11.69 -6.59 1.76
CA TRP A 455 11.63 -7.30 3.03
C TRP A 455 12.54 -6.68 4.10
N MET A 456 13.76 -6.28 3.75
CA MET A 456 14.71 -5.64 4.68
C MET A 456 14.21 -4.27 5.14
N ARG A 457 13.81 -3.39 4.20
CA ARG A 457 13.25 -2.07 4.54
C ARG A 457 11.98 -2.20 5.37
N CYS A 458 11.13 -3.16 5.03
CA CYS A 458 9.95 -3.50 5.81
C CYS A 458 10.33 -3.90 7.25
N ARG A 459 11.21 -4.90 7.43
CA ARG A 459 11.67 -5.33 8.76
C ARG A 459 12.29 -4.21 9.57
N LEU A 460 13.20 -3.44 8.97
CA LEU A 460 13.82 -2.29 9.64
C LEU A 460 12.76 -1.28 10.05
N SER A 461 11.84 -0.92 9.16
CA SER A 461 10.70 -0.03 9.46
C SER A 461 9.90 -0.56 10.67
N PHE A 462 9.39 -1.80 10.65
CA PHE A 462 8.69 -2.37 11.82
C PHE A 462 9.55 -2.40 13.10
N SER A 463 10.85 -2.65 12.99
CA SER A 463 11.77 -2.65 14.14
C SER A 463 11.88 -1.26 14.74
N LEU A 464 12.12 -0.25 13.89
CA LEU A 464 12.14 1.17 14.22
C LEU A 464 10.79 1.60 14.83
N LEU A 465 9.67 0.98 14.46
CA LEU A 465 8.33 1.34 14.93
C LEU A 465 7.84 0.58 16.19
N ARG A 466 8.56 -0.43 16.68
CA ARG A 466 8.25 -1.10 17.96
C ARG A 466 9.12 -0.62 19.10
N SER A 467 10.42 -0.56 18.82
CA SER A 467 11.41 0.36 19.40
C SER A 467 10.75 1.56 20.13
N ALA A 468 10.02 2.36 19.36
CA ALA A 468 8.97 3.30 19.74
C ALA A 468 8.42 3.20 21.15
N LEU A 469 7.58 2.20 21.36
CA LEU A 469 6.69 2.12 22.50
C LEU A 469 7.42 1.70 23.75
N LEU A 470 8.51 0.93 23.58
CA LEU A 470 9.36 0.48 24.67
C LEU A 470 9.99 1.68 25.39
N CYS A 471 10.47 2.68 24.65
CA CYS A 471 11.05 3.90 25.26
C CYS A 471 10.03 4.80 25.97
N LEU A 472 8.75 4.78 25.56
CA LEU A 472 7.69 5.58 26.21
C LEU A 472 7.05 4.87 27.42
N ARG A 473 7.30 3.57 27.62
CA ARG A 473 6.59 2.73 28.61
C ARG A 473 7.48 1.86 29.48
N GLY A 474 8.78 1.77 29.21
CA GLY A 474 9.75 0.99 29.97
C GLY A 474 10.78 1.86 30.69
N THR A 475 10.96 1.62 32.00
CA THR A 475 12.17 2.06 32.71
C THR A 475 13.35 1.22 32.25
N ARG A 476 14.46 1.86 31.84
CA ARG A 476 15.70 1.15 31.38
C ARG A 476 16.51 0.48 32.50
N TYR A 477 15.91 0.35 33.68
CA TYR A 477 16.43 -0.42 34.81
C TYR A 477 15.34 -1.39 35.25
N SER A 478 15.66 -2.68 35.22
CA SER A 478 15.24 -3.52 36.33
C SER A 478 16.19 -3.17 37.47
N ALA A 479 15.71 -2.52 38.51
CA ALA A 479 16.47 -2.48 39.76
C ALA A 479 16.69 -3.95 40.18
N PRO A 480 17.91 -4.38 40.54
CA PRO A 480 18.08 -5.69 41.13
C PRO A 480 17.28 -5.70 42.42
N THR A 481 16.20 -6.47 42.45
CA THR A 481 15.45 -6.70 43.68
C THR A 481 16.29 -7.65 44.53
N THR A 482 17.28 -7.09 45.25
CA THR A 482 17.78 -7.71 46.47
C THR A 482 16.61 -7.79 47.43
N ILE A 483 15.91 -8.93 47.36
CA ILE A 483 15.09 -9.40 48.47
C ILE A 483 16.09 -9.61 49.60
N ASP A 484 15.99 -8.77 50.63
CA ASP A 484 16.81 -8.93 51.82
C ASP A 484 16.30 -10.15 52.60
N ILE A 485 17.06 -11.25 52.53
CA ILE A 485 16.71 -12.52 53.17
C ILE A 485 17.11 -12.50 54.67
N ALA A 486 17.71 -11.41 55.17
CA ALA A 486 18.11 -11.28 56.58
C ALA A 486 16.92 -11.16 57.57
N GLY A 487 15.67 -11.10 57.08
CA GLY A 487 14.46 -10.95 57.91
C GLY A 487 13.57 -12.18 58.04
N LEU A 488 13.94 -13.33 57.45
CA LEU A 488 13.10 -14.54 57.44
C LEU A 488 13.70 -15.67 58.27
N ASP A 489 13.71 -15.48 59.60
CA ASP A 489 13.79 -16.60 60.53
C ASP A 489 12.92 -16.33 61.77
N ASN A 490 12.15 -17.35 62.17
CA ASN A 490 11.41 -17.49 63.42
C ASN A 490 10.28 -16.48 63.75
N GLN A 491 9.07 -16.80 63.30
CA GLN A 491 8.05 -17.26 64.26
C GLN A 491 7.01 -18.16 63.59
N ALA A 492 6.80 -19.35 64.17
CA ALA A 492 5.84 -20.33 63.67
C ALA A 492 4.42 -20.00 64.13
N THR A 493 3.44 -20.21 63.26
CA THR A 493 2.10 -20.64 63.70
C THR A 493 1.49 -21.54 62.63
N VAL A 494 1.38 -22.83 62.96
CA VAL A 494 0.62 -23.78 62.16
C VAL A 494 -0.87 -23.53 62.38
N VAL A 495 -1.64 -23.40 61.31
CA VAL A 495 -3.10 -23.55 61.35
C VAL A 495 -3.50 -24.46 60.20
N GLU A 496 -3.68 -25.75 60.51
CA GLU A 496 -4.32 -26.71 59.61
C GLU A 496 -5.84 -26.55 59.67
N SER A 497 -6.46 -26.21 58.52
CA SER A 497 -7.85 -26.54 58.19
C SER A 497 -8.14 -26.00 56.78
N GLY A 498 -8.71 -26.72 55.83
CA GLY A 498 -9.10 -28.13 55.79
C GLY A 498 -9.67 -28.44 54.40
N ILE A 499 -9.55 -29.68 53.94
CA ILE A 499 -10.06 -30.11 52.62
C ILE A 499 -11.59 -30.15 52.64
N LEU A 500 -12.24 -29.61 51.60
CA LEU A 500 -13.50 -30.16 51.09
C LEU A 500 -13.43 -30.29 49.56
N VAL A 501 -14.13 -31.30 49.07
CA VAL A 501 -14.00 -31.96 47.76
C VAL A 501 -14.62 -31.17 46.60
#